data_AF-A0A6V7IGE1-F1
#
_entry.id   AF-A0A6V7IGE1-F1
#
_cell.length_a   1.000
_cell.length_b   1.000
_cell.length_c   1.000
_cell.angle_alpha   90.00
_cell.angle_beta   90.00
_cell.angle_gamma   90.00
#
_symmetry.space_group_name_H-M   'P 1'
#
loop_
_entity.id
_entity.type
_entity.pdbx_description
1 polymer ?
#
loop_
_entity_poly.entity_id
_entity_poly.type
_entity_poly.pdbx_seq_one_letter_code
_entity_poly.pdbx_strand_id
1 'polypeptide(L)' 'MAMMTSVLGKTEFVVGGKYRLMRKIGSGSFGDIYLGINISNGE' A
#
# COMPACT_ATOMS: atom_id res chain seq x y z
N MET A 1 8.79 -22.99 -17.67
CA MET A 1 9.21 -21.98 -16.67
C MET A 1 7.97 -21.64 -15.86
N ALA A 2 7.83 -22.28 -14.69
CA ALA A 2 6.58 -22.27 -13.95
C ALA A 2 6.22 -20.88 -13.40
N MET A 3 4.94 -20.57 -13.53
CA MET A 3 4.22 -19.38 -13.09
C MET A 3 4.45 -19.15 -11.59
N MET A 4 5.18 -18.09 -11.22
CA MET A 4 5.16 -17.58 -9.85
C MET A 4 3.93 -16.68 -9.71
N THR A 5 2.76 -17.27 -9.51
CA THR A 5 1.62 -16.53 -9.00
C THR A 5 1.91 -16.21 -7.55
N SER A 6 2.55 -15.07 -7.31
CA SER A 6 2.67 -14.51 -5.98
C SER A 6 1.26 -14.24 -5.48
N VAL A 7 0.73 -15.15 -4.65
CA VAL A 7 -0.40 -14.85 -3.76
C VAL A 7 0.13 -13.83 -2.77
N LEU A 8 0.19 -12.57 -3.22
CA LEU A 8 0.36 -11.43 -2.35
C LEU A 8 -0.98 -11.31 -1.64
N GLY A 9 -1.09 -12.01 -0.50
CA GLY A 9 -2.03 -11.61 0.54
C GLY A 9 -1.87 -10.10 0.66
N LYS A 10 -2.93 -9.36 0.32
CA LYS A 10 -2.88 -7.91 0.26
C LYS A 10 -2.67 -7.44 1.69
N THR A 11 -1.41 -7.30 2.10
CA THR A 11 -1.05 -6.76 3.40
C THR A 11 -1.53 -5.33 3.39
N GLU A 12 -2.69 -5.10 4.01
CA GLU A 12 -3.25 -3.78 4.16
C GLU A 12 -2.37 -3.04 5.14
N PHE A 13 -1.46 -2.22 4.63
CA PHE A 13 -0.62 -1.38 5.48
C PHE A 13 -1.50 -0.25 6.01
N VAL A 14 -1.88 -0.35 7.28
CA VAL A 14 -2.62 0.70 8.00
C VAL A 14 -1.64 1.48 8.86
N VAL A 15 -1.55 2.79 8.63
CA VAL A 15 -0.69 3.71 9.36
C VAL A 15 -1.52 4.53 10.34
N GLY A 16 -1.05 4.58 11.58
CA GLY A 16 -1.70 5.32 12.67
C GLY A 16 -3.14 4.89 12.95
N GLY A 17 -3.55 3.70 12.53
CA GLY A 17 -4.92 3.22 12.64
C GLY A 17 -5.96 4.04 11.86
N LYS A 18 -5.53 4.95 10.98
CA LYS A 18 -6.41 5.89 10.27
C LYS A 18 -6.28 5.83 8.75
N TYR A 19 -5.10 5.52 8.23
CA TYR A 19 -4.85 5.55 6.79
C TYR A 19 -4.43 4.19 6.27
N ARG A 20 -5.15 3.66 5.29
CA ARG A 20 -4.79 2.43 4.56
C ARG A 20 -4.02 2.81 3.30
N LEU A 21 -2.83 2.26 3.12
CA LEU A 21 -2.05 2.42 1.91
C LEU A 21 -2.63 1.52 0.81
N MET A 22 -2.94 2.12 -0.33
CA MET A 22 -3.52 1.44 -1.50
C MET A 22 -2.44 0.95 -2.45
N ARG A 23 -1.60 1.86 -2.94
CA ARG A 23 -0.54 1.54 -3.92
C ARG A 23 0.61 2.52 -3.82
N LYS A 24 1.80 2.05 -4.19
CA LYS A 24 2.96 2.92 -4.41
C LYS A 24 2.70 3.81 -5.62
N ILE A 25 3.01 5.10 -5.49
CA ILE A 25 2.89 6.09 -6.58
C ILE A 25 4.24 6.72 -6.95
N GLY A 26 5.25 6.57 -6.12
CA GLY A 26 6.58 7.07 -6.40
C GLY A 26 7.62 6.54 -5.43
N SER A 27 8.89 6.81 -5.73
CA SER A 27 10.02 6.53 -4.83
C SER A 27 11.17 7.47 -5.15
N GLY A 28 11.89 7.89 -4.12
CA GLY A 28 13.10 8.70 -4.23
C GLY A 28 14.13 8.31 -3.18
N SER A 29 15.22 9.06 -3.09
CA SER A 29 16.32 8.76 -2.15
C SER A 29 15.89 8.73 -0.67
N PHE A 30 14.76 9.35 -0.34
CA PHE A 30 14.24 9.43 1.03
C PHE A 30 13.12 8.41 1.32
N GLY A 31 12.85 7.50 0.37
CA GLY A 31 11.89 6.41 0.54
C GLY A 31 10.79 6.39 -0.50
N ASP A 32 9.77 5.58 -0.20
CA ASP A 32 8.64 5.29 -1.08
C ASP A 32 7.43 6.18 -0.74
N ILE A 33 6.72 6.62 -1.77
CA ILE A 33 5.50 7.41 -1.66
C ILE A 33 4.32 6.52 -2.03
N TYR A 34 3.32 6.48 -1.15
CA TYR A 34 2.11 5.69 -1.33
C TYR A 34 0.88 6.57 -1.37
N LEU A 35 -0.05 6.21 -2.24
CA LEU A 35 -1.42 6.69 -2.16
C LEU A 35 -2.11 5.94 -1.02
N GLY A 36 -2.55 6.69 -0.01
CA GLY A 36 -3.37 6.18 1.08
C GLY A 36 -4.80 6.71 1.00
N ILE A 37 -5.71 6.04 1.69
CA ILE A 37 -7.07 6.51 1.96
C ILE A 37 -7.33 6.47 3.46
N ASN A 38 -8.09 7.43 3.96
CA ASN A 38 -8.57 7.45 5.33
C ASN A 38 -9.66 6.39 5.50
N ILE A 39 -9.47 5.48 6.45
CA ILE A 39 -10.40 4.37 6.67
C ILE A 39 -11.73 4.81 7.27
N SER A 40 -11.78 6.00 7.89
CA SER A 40 -12.98 6.48 8.58
C SER A 40 -14.00 7.11 7.64
N ASN A 41 -13.57 7.66 6.51
CA ASN A 41 -14.43 8.42 5.59
C ASN A 41 -14.13 8.16 4.10
N GLY A 42 -13.07 7.41 3.78
CA GLY A 42 -12.70 7.03 2.42
C GLY A 42 -11.94 8.11 1.64
N GLU A 43 -11.51 9.19 2.29
CA GLU A 43 -10.77 10.31 1.68
C GLU A 43 -9.28 10.03 1.50
#